data_AF-A0A7Y2XQE6-F1
#
_entry.id   AF-A0A7Y2XQE6-F1
#
_cell.length_a   1.000
_cell.length_b   1.000
_cell.length_c   1.000
_cell.angle_alpha   90.00
_cell.angle_beta   90.00
_cell.angle_gamma   90.00
#
_symmetry.space_group_name_H-M   'P 1'
#
loop_
_entity.id
_entity.type
_entity.pdbx_description
1 polymer ?
#
loop_
_entity_poly.entity_id
_entity_poly.type
_entity_poly.pdbx_seq_one_letter_code
_entity_poly.pdbx_strand_id
1 'polypeptide(L)'
;AKFCLDNEPTTAVAVAEMIRGRMNAFDTGSLITLVGTPNSAVSKPKSGFYPSLSTLDGDQRKKLEQLLYDVYRKEFIARLKQQQRPYNQALVDTLIDLTKMRKDVTGWQPLGKIKPSDRIWRFMTFDPLSKKDEMAMRERKRFRRVQLPKQLEGWQNVGYDDRAWRTGKAPIGKGPDTFRGVQIPNTTEWGKGEFIVMRTTFEVDDQNYDAYRIRILARQGYDVYLNGKLIENYIWWKDLPSYRPFVMGPDKVSLLKKGTNVLAAYANMEYHKKTRQPTGQMDLYIEGLKMSDILNE
;
A
#
# COMPACT_ATOMS: atom_id res chain seq x y z
N ALA A 1 9.59 18.57 21.09
CA ALA A 1 10.34 17.94 19.99
C ALA A 1 9.70 18.26 18.64
N LYS A 2 8.56 17.65 18.26
CA LYS A 2 7.91 17.90 16.96
C LYS A 2 7.59 19.38 16.71
N PHE A 3 6.96 20.06 17.67
CA PHE A 3 6.70 21.50 17.60
C PHE A 3 7.97 22.34 17.38
N CYS A 4 9.10 21.95 17.98
CA CYS A 4 10.38 22.63 17.77
C CYS A 4 10.87 22.43 16.33
N LEU A 5 10.77 21.21 15.79
CA LEU A 5 11.17 20.92 14.42
C LEU A 5 10.26 21.56 13.36
N ASP A 6 8.99 21.80 13.70
CA ASP A 6 8.03 22.50 12.84
C ASP A 6 8.39 23.99 12.67
N ASN A 7 8.86 24.63 13.75
CA ASN A 7 9.15 26.07 13.76
C ASN A 7 10.63 26.39 13.49
N GLU A 8 11.54 25.51 13.92
CA GLU A 8 12.99 25.75 13.86
C GLU A 8 13.75 24.45 13.47
N PRO A 9 13.68 24.03 12.19
CA PRO A 9 14.30 22.79 11.70
C PRO A 9 15.82 22.70 11.93
N THR A 10 16.51 23.83 12.06
CA THR A 10 17.95 23.92 12.34
C THR A 10 18.34 23.32 13.69
N THR A 11 17.39 23.21 14.63
CA THR A 11 17.59 22.57 15.94
C THR A 11 17.61 21.04 15.88
N ALA A 12 17.35 20.43 14.72
CA ALA A 12 17.15 19.00 14.59
C ALA A 12 18.29 18.13 15.16
N VAL A 13 19.55 18.53 14.97
CA VAL A 13 20.71 17.81 15.52
C VAL A 13 20.66 17.79 17.05
N ALA A 14 20.43 18.94 17.69
CA ALA A 14 20.38 19.05 19.15
C ALA A 14 19.21 18.24 19.74
N VAL A 15 18.04 18.31 19.10
CA VAL A 15 16.86 17.52 19.51
C VAL A 15 17.12 16.02 19.32
N ALA A 16 17.80 15.61 18.24
CA ALA A 16 18.12 14.22 17.97
C ALA A 16 19.10 13.65 19.02
N GLU A 17 20.12 14.42 19.43
CA GLU A 17 21.06 14.03 20.49
C GLU A 17 20.38 13.96 21.86
N MET A 18 19.51 14.92 22.18
CA MET A 18 18.74 14.90 23.43
C MET A 18 17.89 13.62 23.54
N ILE A 19 17.29 13.20 22.42
CA ILE A 19 16.42 12.02 22.38
C ILE A 19 17.21 10.73 22.38
N ARG A 20 18.43 10.71 21.83
CA ARG A 20 19.34 9.55 21.92
C ARG A 20 19.51 9.06 23.37
N GLY A 21 19.67 9.96 24.34
CA GLY A 21 19.79 9.59 25.75
C GLY A 21 18.48 9.15 26.42
N ARG A 22 17.35 9.24 25.73
CA ARG A 22 16.00 9.03 26.28
C ARG A 22 15.10 8.17 25.38
N MET A 23 15.66 7.41 24.43
CA MET A 23 14.88 6.64 23.47
C MET A 23 13.89 5.66 24.13
N ASN A 24 14.27 5.08 25.27
CA ASN A 24 13.41 4.19 26.07
C ASN A 24 12.16 4.87 26.63
N ALA A 25 12.15 6.20 26.76
CA ALA A 25 10.99 6.97 27.19
C ALA A 25 9.95 7.18 26.07
N PHE A 26 10.27 6.80 24.84
CA PHE A 26 9.38 6.92 23.69
C PHE A 26 8.95 5.53 23.22
N ASP A 27 7.65 5.36 22.99
CA ASP A 27 7.16 4.22 22.23
C ASP A 27 7.64 4.29 20.77
N THR A 28 7.55 3.16 20.07
CA THR A 28 8.06 3.02 18.70
C THR A 28 7.35 3.94 17.72
N GLY A 29 6.03 4.12 17.85
CA GLY A 29 5.25 4.99 16.97
C GLY A 29 5.62 6.46 17.13
N SER A 30 5.87 6.89 18.38
CA SER A 30 6.36 8.24 18.69
C SER A 30 7.72 8.52 18.06
N LEU A 31 8.67 7.56 18.15
CA LEU A 31 9.98 7.71 17.50
C LEU A 31 9.87 7.74 15.97
N ILE A 32 9.07 6.86 15.37
CA ILE A 32 8.81 6.85 13.92
C ILE A 32 8.26 8.20 13.46
N THR A 33 7.25 8.72 14.17
CA THR A 33 6.63 10.01 13.87
C THR A 33 7.63 11.16 13.95
N LEU A 34 8.57 11.10 14.90
CA LEU A 34 9.58 12.12 15.08
C LEU A 34 10.67 12.07 14.01
N VAL A 35 11.10 10.86 13.62
CA VAL A 35 12.06 10.67 12.53
C VAL A 35 11.43 11.11 11.20
N GLY A 36 10.19 10.72 10.94
CA GLY A 36 9.38 11.30 9.85
C GLY A 36 9.87 10.95 8.45
N THR A 37 10.34 9.71 8.20
CA THR A 37 10.78 9.33 6.85
C THR A 37 9.63 9.30 5.83
N PRO A 38 9.91 9.41 4.51
CA PRO A 38 8.88 9.55 3.49
C PRO A 38 7.83 8.44 3.46
N ASN A 39 8.20 7.20 3.79
CA ASN A 39 7.31 6.04 3.72
C ASN A 39 6.75 5.63 5.10
N SER A 40 7.06 6.37 6.17
CA SER A 40 6.59 6.05 7.53
C SER A 40 5.09 6.28 7.76
N ALA A 41 4.43 6.99 6.83
CA ALA A 41 3.01 7.33 6.89
C ALA A 41 2.38 7.36 5.50
N VAL A 42 1.04 7.40 5.45
CA VAL A 42 0.26 7.47 4.19
C VAL A 42 0.59 8.72 3.38
N SER A 43 0.90 9.83 4.05
CA SER A 43 1.37 11.07 3.42
C SER A 43 2.78 11.37 3.89
N LYS A 44 3.65 11.80 2.97
CA LYS A 44 5.02 12.22 3.29
C LYS A 44 5.01 13.21 4.46
N PRO A 45 5.72 12.92 5.57
CA PRO A 45 5.82 13.84 6.70
C PRO A 45 6.42 15.18 6.25
N LYS A 46 5.84 16.28 6.72
CA LYS A 46 6.33 17.64 6.43
C LYS A 46 7.40 18.11 7.42
N SER A 47 7.53 17.41 8.54
CA SER A 47 8.45 17.74 9.62
C SER A 47 8.92 16.48 10.33
N GLY A 48 10.00 16.62 11.09
CA GLY A 48 10.74 15.53 11.70
C GLY A 48 12.22 15.62 11.35
N PHE A 49 13.02 14.72 11.90
CA PHE A 49 14.47 14.72 11.64
C PHE A 49 14.81 14.51 10.16
N TYR A 50 14.13 13.58 9.50
CA TYR A 50 14.40 13.28 8.09
C TYR A 50 14.02 14.46 7.17
N PRO A 51 12.83 15.11 7.31
CA PRO A 51 12.53 16.33 6.56
C PRO A 51 13.50 17.48 6.83
N SER A 52 14.02 17.63 8.07
CA SER A 52 15.01 18.68 8.38
C SER A 52 16.32 18.54 7.62
N LEU A 53 16.65 17.37 7.05
CA LEU A 53 17.86 17.21 6.23
C LEU A 53 17.90 18.15 5.01
N SER A 54 16.73 18.51 4.45
CA SER A 54 16.69 19.43 3.30
C SER A 54 16.88 20.89 3.69
N THR A 55 16.82 21.22 4.98
CA THR A 55 16.99 22.58 5.51
C THR A 55 18.33 22.79 6.21
N LEU A 56 19.13 21.73 6.35
CA LEU A 56 20.42 21.77 7.02
C LEU A 56 21.56 21.77 6.02
N ASP A 57 22.65 22.44 6.41
CA ASP A 57 23.81 22.67 5.55
C ASP A 57 25.05 22.03 6.17
N GLY A 58 26.04 21.71 5.34
CA GLY A 58 27.38 21.32 5.77
C GLY A 58 27.42 20.25 6.86
N ASP A 59 28.06 20.58 7.98
CA ASP A 59 28.32 19.65 9.08
C ASP A 59 27.06 19.28 9.87
N GLN A 60 26.09 20.19 9.99
CA GLN A 60 24.84 19.89 10.70
C GLN A 60 24.05 18.80 9.97
N ARG A 61 23.97 18.89 8.64
CA ARG A 61 23.31 17.86 7.82
C ARG A 61 24.01 16.51 7.97
N LYS A 62 25.34 16.47 7.78
CA LYS A 62 26.13 15.23 7.92
C LYS A 62 25.94 14.59 9.30
N LYS A 63 25.96 15.41 10.36
CA LYS A 63 25.76 14.94 11.73
C LYS A 63 24.36 14.36 11.95
N LEU A 64 23.32 14.99 11.39
CA LEU A 64 21.96 14.44 11.48
C LEU A 64 21.83 13.13 10.69
N GLU A 65 22.38 13.06 9.48
CA GLU A 65 22.42 11.82 8.68
C GLU A 65 23.12 10.70 9.44
N GLN A 66 24.22 11.01 10.14
CA GLN A 66 24.93 10.08 10.99
C GLN A 66 24.08 9.59 12.17
N LEU A 67 23.42 10.49 12.90
CA LEU A 67 22.54 10.10 14.01
C LEU A 67 21.39 9.20 13.51
N LEU A 68 20.75 9.58 12.41
CA LEU A 68 19.65 8.82 11.83
C LEU A 68 20.07 7.40 11.43
N TYR A 69 21.22 7.26 10.76
CA TYR A 69 21.70 5.96 10.30
C TYR A 69 22.37 5.12 11.41
N ASP A 70 23.23 5.70 12.23
CA ASP A 70 24.06 4.92 13.18
C ASP A 70 23.36 4.71 14.54
N VAL A 71 22.40 5.56 14.91
CA VAL A 71 21.71 5.51 16.21
C VAL A 71 20.25 5.11 16.05
N TYR A 72 19.44 5.92 15.36
CA TYR A 72 17.99 5.69 15.27
C TYR A 72 17.66 4.40 14.52
N ARG A 73 18.34 4.12 13.41
CA ARG A 73 18.18 2.85 12.69
C ARG A 73 18.51 1.64 13.57
N LYS A 74 19.60 1.68 14.35
CA LYS A 74 19.98 0.57 15.24
C LYS A 74 18.94 0.33 16.33
N GLU A 75 18.42 1.41 16.91
CA GLU A 75 17.30 1.34 17.85
C GLU A 75 16.06 0.71 17.22
N PHE A 76 15.71 1.11 16.00
CA PHE A 76 14.57 0.51 15.29
C PHE A 76 14.81 -0.97 14.94
N ILE A 77 16.03 -1.37 14.60
CA ILE A 77 16.39 -2.79 14.42
C ILE A 77 16.18 -3.56 15.73
N ALA A 78 16.63 -3.02 16.86
CA ALA A 78 16.44 -3.66 18.17
C ALA A 78 14.96 -3.83 18.51
N ARG A 79 14.14 -2.81 18.28
CA ARG A 79 12.68 -2.85 18.49
C ARG A 79 11.98 -3.85 17.55
N LEU A 80 12.40 -3.90 16.30
CA LEU A 80 11.83 -4.83 15.32
C LEU A 80 12.12 -6.29 15.69
N LYS A 81 13.33 -6.60 16.19
CA LYS A 81 13.72 -7.94 16.65
C LYS A 81 12.88 -8.45 17.83
N GLN A 82 12.25 -7.56 18.59
CA GLN A 82 11.36 -7.90 19.69
C GLN A 82 9.91 -8.15 19.24
N GLN A 83 9.56 -7.88 17.97
CA GLN A 83 8.21 -8.07 17.46
C GLN A 83 7.98 -9.48 16.92
N GLN A 84 6.79 -10.02 17.18
CA GLN A 84 6.27 -11.17 16.47
C GLN A 84 5.70 -10.73 15.11
N ARG A 85 5.75 -11.61 14.11
CA ARG A 85 5.16 -11.34 12.79
C ARG A 85 3.63 -11.31 12.88
N PRO A 86 2.93 -10.47 12.08
CA PRO A 86 3.47 -9.56 11.07
C PRO A 86 4.15 -8.32 11.68
N TYR A 87 5.24 -7.88 11.05
CA TYR A 87 5.99 -6.71 11.52
C TYR A 87 5.17 -5.41 11.42
N ASN A 88 5.44 -4.46 12.33
CA ASN A 88 4.91 -3.11 12.20
C ASN A 88 5.41 -2.48 10.89
N GLN A 89 4.48 -2.17 10.00
CA GLN A 89 4.85 -1.68 8.68
C GLN A 89 5.58 -0.33 8.72
N ALA A 90 5.11 0.63 9.51
CA ALA A 90 5.73 1.95 9.57
C ALA A 90 7.17 1.86 10.05
N LEU A 91 7.46 0.94 10.99
CA LEU A 91 8.81 0.64 11.45
C LEU A 91 9.70 0.09 10.32
N VAL A 92 9.19 -0.89 9.57
CA VAL A 92 9.91 -1.49 8.43
C VAL A 92 10.17 -0.46 7.34
N ASP A 93 9.18 0.35 6.98
CA ASP A 93 9.31 1.39 5.95
C ASP A 93 10.29 2.49 6.40
N THR A 94 10.28 2.88 7.69
CA THR A 94 11.31 3.75 8.28
C THR A 94 12.70 3.13 8.22
N LEU A 95 12.86 1.85 8.53
CA LEU A 95 14.16 1.17 8.42
C LEU A 95 14.69 1.12 6.99
N ILE A 96 13.82 0.89 6.00
CA ILE A 96 14.21 0.94 4.58
C ILE A 96 14.73 2.34 4.24
N ASP A 97 13.96 3.39 4.57
CA ASP A 97 14.32 4.77 4.27
C ASP A 97 15.66 5.17 4.91
N LEU A 98 15.86 4.81 6.19
CA LEU A 98 17.11 5.07 6.89
C LEU A 98 18.28 4.28 6.29
N THR A 99 18.07 3.03 5.89
CA THR A 99 19.13 2.20 5.29
C THR A 99 19.56 2.75 3.93
N LYS A 100 18.61 3.24 3.12
CA LYS A 100 18.85 3.88 1.82
C LYS A 100 19.70 5.15 1.88
N MET A 101 19.86 5.75 3.07
CA MET A 101 20.73 6.92 3.24
C MET A 101 22.21 6.61 2.97
N ARG A 102 22.64 5.35 3.14
CA ARG A 102 24.05 4.95 2.95
C ARG A 102 24.26 3.69 2.13
N LYS A 103 23.25 2.85 2.00
CA LYS A 103 23.34 1.58 1.28
C LYS A 103 22.38 1.57 0.11
N ASP A 104 22.82 0.98 -0.99
CA ASP A 104 21.93 0.67 -2.10
C ASP A 104 21.09 -0.57 -1.77
N VAL A 105 19.91 -0.34 -1.20
CA VAL A 105 18.96 -1.39 -0.85
C VAL A 105 17.66 -1.17 -1.60
N THR A 106 17.10 -2.22 -2.17
CA THR A 106 15.92 -2.07 -3.01
C THR A 106 14.66 -1.86 -2.17
N GLY A 107 14.57 -2.53 -1.01
CA GLY A 107 13.39 -2.52 -0.13
C GLY A 107 12.29 -3.44 -0.66
N TRP A 108 11.03 -3.04 -0.51
CA TRP A 108 9.90 -3.79 -1.05
C TRP A 108 10.00 -3.92 -2.57
N GLN A 109 9.84 -5.14 -3.09
CA GLN A 109 9.91 -5.45 -4.51
C GLN A 109 8.61 -6.12 -4.98
N PRO A 110 8.01 -5.69 -6.11
CA PRO A 110 6.86 -6.37 -6.68
C PRO A 110 7.15 -7.84 -6.98
N LEU A 111 6.22 -8.72 -6.60
CA LEU A 111 6.24 -10.12 -7.01
C LEU A 111 5.76 -10.27 -8.45
N GLY A 112 6.46 -11.12 -9.19
CA GLY A 112 6.16 -11.40 -10.60
C GLY A 112 7.33 -11.08 -11.51
N LYS A 113 7.51 -11.88 -12.57
CA LYS A 113 8.44 -11.55 -13.67
C LYS A 113 8.07 -10.27 -14.42
N ILE A 114 6.77 -10.01 -14.51
CA ILE A 114 6.22 -8.83 -15.17
C ILE A 114 5.92 -7.77 -14.10
N LYS A 115 6.40 -6.55 -14.35
CA LYS A 115 6.14 -5.38 -13.50
C LYS A 115 4.62 -5.16 -13.35
N PRO A 116 4.13 -4.69 -12.19
CA PRO A 116 2.70 -4.43 -12.00
C PRO A 116 2.07 -3.56 -13.09
N SER A 117 2.78 -2.52 -13.54
CA SER A 117 2.33 -1.60 -14.61
C SER A 117 2.16 -2.26 -15.98
N ASP A 118 2.84 -3.38 -16.22
CA ASP A 118 2.79 -4.09 -17.49
C ASP A 118 1.89 -5.33 -17.43
N ARG A 119 1.35 -5.63 -16.26
CA ARG A 119 0.48 -6.77 -16.05
C ARG A 119 -0.88 -6.52 -16.72
N ILE A 120 -1.31 -7.51 -17.49
CA ILE A 120 -2.64 -7.50 -18.11
C ILE A 120 -3.66 -8.08 -17.14
N TRP A 121 -4.71 -7.30 -16.89
CA TRP A 121 -5.88 -7.72 -16.15
C TRP A 121 -6.99 -8.11 -17.11
N ARG A 122 -7.66 -9.22 -16.79
CA ARG A 122 -8.95 -9.60 -17.35
C ARG A 122 -10.03 -9.11 -16.41
N PHE A 123 -11.06 -8.43 -16.91
CA PHE A 123 -12.08 -7.85 -16.05
C PHE A 123 -13.46 -7.79 -16.71
N MET A 124 -14.48 -7.76 -15.86
CA MET A 124 -15.87 -7.57 -16.23
C MET A 124 -16.50 -6.54 -15.29
N THR A 125 -17.37 -5.70 -15.83
CA THR A 125 -18.20 -4.80 -15.04
C THR A 125 -19.67 -5.09 -15.23
N PHE A 126 -20.44 -4.91 -14.16
CA PHE A 126 -21.86 -5.26 -14.12
C PHE A 126 -22.59 -4.40 -13.10
N ASP A 127 -23.91 -4.34 -13.25
CA ASP A 127 -24.81 -3.66 -12.33
C ASP A 127 -25.51 -4.68 -11.41
N PRO A 128 -26.05 -4.24 -10.27
CA PRO A 128 -26.93 -5.06 -9.44
C PRO A 128 -28.02 -5.75 -10.26
N LEU A 129 -28.20 -7.06 -10.05
CA LEU A 129 -29.25 -7.84 -10.71
C LEU A 129 -30.61 -7.74 -10.02
N SER A 130 -30.63 -7.28 -8.78
CA SER A 130 -31.82 -7.26 -7.94
C SER A 130 -32.01 -5.90 -7.27
N LYS A 131 -33.26 -5.48 -7.09
CA LYS A 131 -33.59 -4.18 -6.47
C LYS A 131 -33.04 -4.04 -5.04
N LYS A 132 -32.91 -5.13 -4.29
CA LYS A 132 -32.32 -5.13 -2.93
C LYS A 132 -30.82 -4.78 -2.93
N ASP A 133 -30.15 -5.00 -4.07
CA ASP A 133 -28.75 -4.72 -4.26
C ASP A 133 -28.54 -3.33 -4.87
N GLU A 134 -29.59 -2.59 -5.20
CA GLU A 134 -29.50 -1.20 -5.65
C GLU A 134 -29.22 -0.26 -4.47
N MET A 135 -28.56 0.86 -4.76
CA MET A 135 -28.26 1.86 -3.74
C MET A 135 -28.30 3.27 -4.30
N ALA A 136 -29.01 4.16 -3.60
CA ALA A 136 -29.16 5.56 -4.01
C ALA A 136 -27.81 6.25 -4.20
N MET A 137 -27.62 7.01 -5.28
CA MET A 137 -26.34 7.66 -5.64
C MET A 137 -25.76 8.58 -4.55
N ARG A 138 -26.59 9.05 -3.62
CA ARG A 138 -26.15 9.90 -2.49
C ARG A 138 -25.43 9.12 -1.38
N GLU A 139 -25.60 7.80 -1.33
CA GLU A 139 -24.93 6.97 -0.34
C GLU A 139 -23.44 6.90 -0.65
N ARG A 140 -22.63 7.10 0.38
CA ARG A 140 -21.16 7.16 0.26
C ARG A 140 -20.52 5.83 0.61
N LYS A 141 -21.11 5.08 1.55
CA LYS A 141 -20.69 3.72 1.85
C LYS A 141 -21.38 2.75 0.89
N ARG A 142 -20.80 2.55 -0.30
CA ARG A 142 -21.47 1.80 -1.37
C ARG A 142 -21.02 0.36 -1.52
N PHE A 143 -19.90 0.00 -0.89
CA PHE A 143 -19.42 -1.37 -0.96
C PHE A 143 -20.40 -2.35 -0.33
N ARG A 144 -20.75 -3.36 -1.12
CA ARG A 144 -21.67 -4.43 -0.78
C ARG A 144 -21.38 -5.61 -1.69
N ARG A 145 -21.62 -6.82 -1.20
CA ARG A 145 -21.54 -8.05 -2.01
C ARG A 145 -22.93 -8.29 -2.59
N VAL A 146 -23.08 -8.00 -3.88
CA VAL A 146 -24.36 -8.14 -4.58
C VAL A 146 -24.51 -9.53 -5.16
N GLN A 147 -25.72 -9.86 -5.60
CA GLN A 147 -25.92 -11.06 -6.42
C GLN A 147 -25.08 -10.96 -7.71
N LEU A 148 -24.21 -11.95 -7.90
CA LEU A 148 -23.38 -12.04 -9.11
C LEU A 148 -24.18 -12.62 -10.28
N PRO A 149 -23.95 -12.13 -11.52
CA PRO A 149 -24.31 -12.85 -12.74
C PRO A 149 -23.85 -14.31 -12.69
N LYS A 150 -24.70 -15.24 -13.13
CA LYS A 150 -24.41 -16.70 -13.10
C LYS A 150 -23.06 -17.04 -13.73
N GLN A 151 -22.70 -16.34 -14.81
CA GLN A 151 -21.42 -16.52 -15.49
C GLN A 151 -20.20 -16.20 -14.60
N LEU A 152 -20.36 -15.40 -13.54
CA LEU A 152 -19.30 -15.06 -12.59
C LEU A 152 -19.22 -16.03 -11.40
N GLU A 153 -19.99 -17.12 -11.38
CA GLU A 153 -19.88 -18.10 -10.31
C GLU A 153 -18.46 -18.70 -10.25
N GLY A 154 -17.82 -18.64 -9.07
CA GLY A 154 -16.46 -19.14 -8.88
C GLY A 154 -15.37 -18.34 -9.60
N TRP A 155 -15.65 -17.12 -10.06
CA TRP A 155 -14.71 -16.30 -10.84
C TRP A 155 -13.32 -16.15 -10.19
N GLN A 156 -13.23 -16.12 -8.86
CA GLN A 156 -11.96 -15.98 -8.15
C GLN A 156 -11.05 -17.22 -8.22
N ASN A 157 -11.58 -18.39 -8.59
CA ASN A 157 -10.85 -19.66 -8.55
C ASN A 157 -9.79 -19.74 -9.65
N VAL A 158 -8.73 -20.52 -9.43
CA VAL A 158 -7.59 -20.63 -10.37
C VAL A 158 -8.03 -21.08 -11.77
N GLY A 159 -8.91 -22.09 -11.85
CA GLY A 159 -9.35 -22.71 -13.11
C GLY A 159 -10.50 -22.00 -13.82
N TYR A 160 -10.95 -20.84 -13.35
CA TYR A 160 -12.06 -20.12 -13.99
C TYR A 160 -11.65 -19.58 -15.37
N ASP A 161 -12.48 -19.82 -16.39
CA ASP A 161 -12.29 -19.35 -17.77
C ASP A 161 -12.78 -17.91 -17.94
N ASP A 162 -11.84 -16.97 -17.97
CA ASP A 162 -12.09 -15.54 -18.18
C ASP A 162 -11.68 -15.07 -19.59
N ARG A 163 -11.57 -15.99 -20.56
CA ARG A 163 -11.12 -15.64 -21.93
C ARG A 163 -12.02 -14.62 -22.61
N ALA A 164 -13.31 -14.65 -22.33
CA ALA A 164 -14.32 -13.73 -22.87
C ALA A 164 -14.34 -12.36 -22.18
N TRP A 165 -13.56 -12.15 -21.11
CA TRP A 165 -13.55 -10.88 -20.39
C TRP A 165 -12.73 -9.83 -21.12
N ARG A 166 -12.99 -8.54 -20.81
CA ARG A 166 -12.20 -7.43 -21.33
C ARG A 166 -10.78 -7.50 -20.76
N THR A 167 -9.80 -7.00 -21.50
CA THR A 167 -8.40 -6.95 -21.07
C THR A 167 -7.89 -5.52 -21.00
N GLY A 168 -7.00 -5.23 -20.06
CA GLY A 168 -6.29 -3.94 -20.00
C GLY A 168 -5.24 -3.88 -18.91
N LYS A 169 -4.39 -2.86 -18.95
CA LYS A 169 -3.44 -2.55 -17.87
C LYS A 169 -4.16 -1.77 -16.77
N ALA A 170 -3.79 -2.02 -15.53
CA ALA A 170 -4.28 -1.24 -14.39
C ALA A 170 -3.42 0.04 -14.19
N PRO A 171 -3.94 1.11 -13.55
CA PRO A 171 -5.25 1.19 -12.89
C PRO A 171 -6.44 1.15 -13.85
N ILE A 172 -7.44 0.33 -13.52
CA ILE A 172 -8.72 0.30 -14.23
C ILE A 172 -9.67 1.26 -13.50
N GLY A 173 -10.24 2.24 -14.19
CA GLY A 173 -11.05 3.24 -13.51
C GLY A 173 -12.03 4.01 -14.38
N LYS A 174 -12.80 4.87 -13.71
CA LYS A 174 -13.89 5.68 -14.25
C LYS A 174 -13.86 7.05 -13.60
N GLY A 175 -13.99 8.10 -14.41
CA GLY A 175 -14.01 9.48 -13.94
C GLY A 175 -12.69 9.97 -13.33
N PRO A 176 -12.60 11.26 -13.00
CA PRO A 176 -11.46 11.80 -12.28
C PRO A 176 -11.51 11.33 -10.82
N ASP A 177 -10.45 10.64 -10.38
CA ASP A 177 -10.19 10.39 -8.95
C ASP A 177 -9.10 11.35 -8.46
N THR A 178 -9.50 12.61 -8.28
CA THR A 178 -8.62 13.68 -7.79
C THR A 178 -9.09 14.11 -6.40
N PHE A 179 -8.18 14.09 -5.42
CA PHE A 179 -8.45 14.57 -4.07
C PHE A 179 -7.29 15.39 -3.54
N ARG A 180 -7.56 16.64 -3.13
CA ARG A 180 -6.55 17.58 -2.63
C ARG A 180 -5.32 17.72 -3.57
N GLY A 181 -5.56 17.73 -4.88
CA GLY A 181 -4.52 17.85 -5.90
C GLY A 181 -3.76 16.56 -6.21
N VAL A 182 -4.03 15.46 -5.50
CA VAL A 182 -3.45 14.13 -5.80
C VAL A 182 -4.37 13.40 -6.77
N GLN A 183 -3.78 12.85 -7.84
CA GLN A 183 -4.48 12.04 -8.84
C GLN A 183 -3.57 10.91 -9.30
N ILE A 184 -4.13 9.71 -9.44
CA ILE A 184 -3.49 8.59 -10.13
C ILE A 184 -4.30 8.34 -11.41
N PRO A 185 -3.70 8.46 -12.62
CA PRO A 185 -4.45 8.31 -13.86
C PRO A 185 -4.89 6.86 -14.07
N ASN A 186 -6.06 6.68 -14.68
CA ASN A 186 -6.53 5.38 -15.15
C ASN A 186 -5.81 5.03 -16.45
N THR A 187 -5.39 3.77 -16.58
CA THR A 187 -4.80 3.24 -17.82
C THR A 187 -5.85 2.57 -18.70
N THR A 188 -6.88 1.97 -18.08
CA THR A 188 -7.98 1.31 -18.79
C THR A 188 -9.34 1.76 -18.25
N GLU A 189 -10.30 1.97 -19.15
CA GLU A 189 -11.67 2.34 -18.80
C GLU A 189 -12.46 1.19 -18.14
N TRP A 190 -12.98 1.44 -16.93
CA TRP A 190 -13.82 0.55 -16.12
C TRP A 190 -15.05 0.04 -16.90
N GLY A 191 -15.73 0.92 -17.63
CA GLY A 191 -16.94 0.61 -18.38
C GLY A 191 -18.22 1.06 -17.67
N LYS A 192 -19.36 0.46 -18.06
CA LYS A 192 -20.68 0.97 -17.68
C LYS A 192 -21.12 0.56 -16.28
N GLY A 193 -20.82 -0.67 -15.85
CA GLY A 193 -21.33 -1.24 -14.60
C GLY A 193 -20.80 -0.60 -13.32
N GLU A 194 -21.61 -0.66 -12.26
CA GLU A 194 -21.25 -0.20 -10.92
C GLU A 194 -20.14 -1.04 -10.27
N PHE A 195 -20.13 -2.34 -10.51
CA PHE A 195 -19.19 -3.28 -9.92
C PHE A 195 -18.14 -3.71 -10.92
N ILE A 196 -16.96 -4.09 -10.41
CA ILE A 196 -15.91 -4.76 -11.17
C ILE A 196 -15.53 -6.06 -10.49
N VAL A 197 -15.32 -7.09 -11.31
CA VAL A 197 -14.45 -8.20 -10.98
C VAL A 197 -13.26 -8.17 -11.93
N MET A 198 -12.06 -8.38 -11.39
CA MET A 198 -10.84 -8.40 -12.19
C MET A 198 -9.89 -9.47 -11.70
N ARG A 199 -9.18 -10.10 -12.63
CA ARG A 199 -8.23 -11.18 -12.41
C ARG A 199 -6.97 -10.97 -13.22
N THR A 200 -5.86 -11.45 -12.69
CA THR A 200 -4.61 -11.52 -13.40
C THR A 200 -3.79 -12.68 -12.88
N THR A 201 -2.86 -13.16 -13.71
CA THR A 201 -1.86 -14.14 -13.30
C THR A 201 -0.50 -13.47 -13.10
N PHE A 202 0.31 -14.07 -12.24
CA PHE A 202 1.71 -13.67 -12.07
C PHE A 202 2.56 -14.88 -11.69
N GLU A 203 3.80 -14.88 -12.17
CA GLU A 203 4.75 -15.97 -11.95
C GLU A 203 5.63 -15.67 -10.75
N VAL A 204 5.65 -16.57 -9.76
CA VAL A 204 6.55 -16.51 -8.61
C VAL A 204 7.66 -17.54 -8.82
N ASP A 205 8.90 -17.08 -8.99
CA ASP A 205 10.04 -17.99 -9.17
C ASP A 205 10.35 -18.77 -7.89
N ASP A 206 10.52 -18.07 -6.77
CA ASP A 206 10.70 -18.64 -5.44
C ASP A 206 10.13 -17.70 -4.37
N GLN A 207 9.74 -18.26 -3.23
CA GLN A 207 9.31 -17.49 -2.04
C GLN A 207 10.52 -17.15 -1.17
N ASN A 208 11.44 -16.37 -1.72
CA ASN A 208 12.71 -16.02 -1.07
C ASN A 208 12.65 -14.70 -0.27
N TYR A 209 11.44 -14.24 0.07
CA TYR A 209 11.24 -13.04 0.87
C TYR A 209 10.80 -13.42 2.28
N ASP A 210 11.14 -12.57 3.24
CA ASP A 210 10.84 -12.76 4.65
C ASP A 210 9.50 -12.15 5.05
N ALA A 211 9.05 -11.12 4.33
CA ALA A 211 7.80 -10.43 4.55
C ALA A 211 7.11 -10.12 3.22
N TYR A 212 5.78 -10.11 3.25
CA TYR A 212 4.94 -9.84 2.08
C TYR A 212 3.86 -8.83 2.41
N ARG A 213 3.47 -8.02 1.43
CA ARG A 213 2.33 -7.11 1.55
C ARG A 213 1.59 -6.97 0.23
N ILE A 214 0.31 -6.66 0.31
CA ILE A 214 -0.51 -6.26 -0.83
C ILE A 214 -0.47 -4.74 -0.94
N ARG A 215 -0.32 -4.20 -2.15
CA ARG A 215 -0.51 -2.79 -2.47
C ARG A 215 -1.83 -2.68 -3.20
N ILE A 216 -2.79 -1.93 -2.65
CA ILE A 216 -4.15 -1.81 -3.20
C ILE A 216 -4.48 -0.35 -3.46
N LEU A 217 -4.82 -0.03 -4.70
CA LEU A 217 -5.43 1.23 -5.10
C LEU A 217 -6.92 0.97 -5.30
N ALA A 218 -7.75 1.52 -4.41
CA ALA A 218 -9.20 1.42 -4.51
C ALA A 218 -9.87 2.64 -3.89
N ARG A 219 -10.91 3.13 -4.55
CA ARG A 219 -11.72 4.26 -4.07
C ARG A 219 -12.70 3.84 -2.97
N GLN A 220 -13.46 2.80 -3.26
CA GLN A 220 -14.45 2.19 -2.38
C GLN A 220 -13.89 0.93 -1.73
N GLY A 221 -14.79 0.17 -1.10
CA GLY A 221 -14.45 -1.12 -0.55
C GLY A 221 -14.09 -2.13 -1.64
N TYR A 222 -13.49 -3.23 -1.20
CA TYR A 222 -13.03 -4.29 -2.07
C TYR A 222 -12.94 -5.61 -1.31
N ASP A 223 -12.96 -6.70 -2.06
CA ASP A 223 -12.49 -8.03 -1.65
C ASP A 223 -11.32 -8.43 -2.57
N VAL A 224 -10.24 -8.94 -2.00
CA VAL A 224 -9.06 -9.43 -2.73
C VAL A 224 -8.86 -10.92 -2.46
N TYR A 225 -8.61 -11.66 -3.52
CA TYR A 225 -8.41 -13.10 -3.50
C TYR A 225 -7.05 -13.47 -4.09
N LEU A 226 -6.40 -14.44 -3.47
CA LEU A 226 -5.20 -15.10 -3.99
C LEU A 226 -5.50 -16.59 -4.16
N ASN A 227 -5.32 -17.10 -5.37
CA ASN A 227 -5.57 -18.50 -5.71
C ASN A 227 -6.95 -18.99 -5.25
N GLY A 228 -7.98 -18.15 -5.39
CA GLY A 228 -9.37 -18.44 -5.00
C GLY A 228 -9.70 -18.25 -3.52
N LYS A 229 -8.75 -17.89 -2.67
CA LYS A 229 -8.98 -17.64 -1.24
C LYS A 229 -8.98 -16.14 -0.95
N LEU A 230 -9.96 -15.67 -0.18
CA LEU A 230 -10.03 -14.28 0.27
C LEU A 230 -8.83 -13.98 1.18
N ILE A 231 -8.03 -12.97 0.83
CA ILE A 231 -6.85 -12.56 1.60
C ILE A 231 -6.95 -11.15 2.15
N GLU A 232 -7.83 -10.29 1.63
CA GLU A 232 -8.01 -8.95 2.20
C GLU A 232 -9.39 -8.40 1.85
N ASN A 233 -9.97 -7.61 2.75
CA ASN A 233 -11.23 -6.94 2.47
C ASN A 233 -11.37 -5.61 3.22
N TYR A 234 -12.04 -4.67 2.58
CA TYR A 234 -12.36 -3.37 3.19
C TYR A 234 -13.75 -2.96 2.73
N ILE A 235 -14.61 -2.53 3.66
CA ILE A 235 -16.03 -2.24 3.37
C ILE A 235 -16.36 -0.74 3.32
N TRP A 236 -15.36 0.11 3.47
CA TRP A 236 -15.50 1.57 3.50
C TRP A 236 -14.84 2.19 2.28
N TRP A 237 -14.88 3.52 2.17
CA TRP A 237 -14.16 4.25 1.12
C TRP A 237 -12.89 4.89 1.66
N LYS A 238 -12.05 5.37 0.74
CA LYS A 238 -10.90 6.23 1.04
C LYS A 238 -10.85 7.37 0.04
N ASP A 239 -10.72 8.58 0.56
CA ASP A 239 -10.76 9.78 -0.28
C ASP A 239 -9.44 10.08 -0.99
N LEU A 240 -8.30 9.67 -0.42
CA LEU A 240 -7.00 9.97 -1.00
C LEU A 240 -6.61 8.85 -1.98
N PRO A 241 -6.48 9.14 -3.29
CA PRO A 241 -5.95 8.20 -4.27
C PRO A 241 -4.53 7.82 -3.85
N SER A 242 -4.34 6.56 -3.50
CA SER A 242 -3.06 6.03 -3.03
C SER A 242 -3.08 4.51 -3.04
N TYR A 243 -1.93 3.91 -3.39
CA TYR A 243 -1.71 2.50 -3.10
C TYR A 243 -1.51 2.33 -1.62
N ARG A 244 -2.41 1.59 -0.99
CA ARG A 244 -2.38 1.30 0.43
C ARG A 244 -1.76 -0.06 0.66
N PRO A 245 -0.85 -0.18 1.62
CA PRO A 245 -0.20 -1.44 1.93
C PRO A 245 -0.99 -2.24 2.97
N PHE A 246 -0.99 -3.56 2.81
CA PHE A 246 -1.57 -4.52 3.76
C PHE A 246 -0.61 -5.68 3.96
N VAL A 247 0.00 -5.78 5.15
CA VAL A 247 0.95 -6.85 5.45
C VAL A 247 0.22 -8.20 5.46
N MET A 248 0.78 -9.18 4.77
CA MET A 248 0.25 -10.54 4.73
C MET A 248 0.78 -11.35 5.91
N GLY A 249 -0.13 -11.95 6.67
CA GLY A 249 0.22 -12.93 7.70
C GLY A 249 0.68 -14.27 7.10
N PRO A 250 1.29 -15.15 7.90
CA PRO A 250 1.78 -16.45 7.42
C PRO A 250 0.71 -17.32 6.74
N ASP A 251 -0.52 -17.25 7.22
CA ASP A 251 -1.69 -17.90 6.64
C ASP A 251 -1.93 -17.47 5.19
N LYS A 252 -1.92 -16.15 4.92
CA LYS A 252 -2.11 -15.60 3.57
C LYS A 252 -0.90 -15.85 2.68
N VAL A 253 0.32 -15.79 3.25
CA VAL A 253 1.56 -16.07 2.51
C VAL A 253 1.61 -17.52 2.04
N SER A 254 1.14 -18.47 2.85
CA SER A 254 1.10 -19.90 2.50
C SER A 254 0.26 -20.23 1.26
N LEU A 255 -0.60 -19.31 0.83
CA LEU A 255 -1.41 -19.45 -0.38
C LEU A 255 -0.62 -19.14 -1.66
N LEU A 256 0.50 -18.42 -1.57
CA LEU A 256 1.42 -18.27 -2.68
C LEU A 256 2.01 -19.64 -3.03
N LYS A 257 2.22 -19.89 -4.31
CA LYS A 257 2.93 -21.08 -4.79
C LYS A 257 4.02 -20.70 -5.78
N LYS A 258 5.02 -21.57 -5.94
CA LYS A 258 5.96 -21.45 -7.05
C LYS A 258 5.21 -21.62 -8.39
N GLY A 259 5.59 -20.83 -9.39
CA GLY A 259 4.92 -20.74 -10.68
C GLY A 259 3.71 -19.81 -10.67
N THR A 260 2.68 -20.17 -11.43
CA THR A 260 1.54 -19.30 -11.74
C THR A 260 0.61 -19.12 -10.55
N ASN A 261 0.42 -17.89 -10.10
CA ASN A 261 -0.57 -17.50 -9.12
C ASN A 261 -1.67 -16.65 -9.75
N VAL A 262 -2.88 -16.69 -9.19
CA VAL A 262 -4.01 -15.84 -9.59
C VAL A 262 -4.27 -14.81 -8.51
N LEU A 263 -4.21 -13.54 -8.88
CA LEU A 263 -4.68 -12.43 -8.05
C LEU A 263 -6.00 -11.93 -8.63
N ALA A 264 -7.00 -11.78 -7.77
CA ALA A 264 -8.35 -11.43 -8.17
C ALA A 264 -8.96 -10.42 -7.21
N ALA A 265 -9.82 -9.53 -7.70
CA ALA A 265 -10.47 -8.54 -6.85
C ALA A 265 -11.87 -8.16 -7.31
N TYR A 266 -12.72 -7.87 -6.32
CA TYR A 266 -14.07 -7.37 -6.48
C TYR A 266 -14.16 -5.99 -5.82
N ALA A 267 -14.72 -5.01 -6.52
CA ALA A 267 -14.90 -3.66 -6.00
C ALA A 267 -16.10 -2.98 -6.66
N ASN A 268 -16.42 -1.77 -6.22
CA ASN A 268 -17.47 -0.95 -6.81
C ASN A 268 -17.02 0.49 -7.02
N MET A 269 -17.71 1.20 -7.91
CA MET A 269 -17.57 2.66 -8.04
C MET A 269 -18.41 3.40 -7.00
N GLU A 270 -18.12 4.68 -6.81
CA GLU A 270 -18.99 5.64 -6.12
C GLU A 270 -19.44 6.78 -7.04
N TYR A 271 -20.20 7.72 -6.49
CA TYR A 271 -20.60 8.93 -7.18
C TYR A 271 -20.08 10.15 -6.43
N HIS A 272 -19.42 11.05 -7.14
CA HIS A 272 -18.90 12.26 -6.56
C HIS A 272 -20.04 13.10 -5.93
N LYS A 273 -19.85 13.53 -4.68
CA LYS A 273 -20.93 14.15 -3.86
C LYS A 273 -21.59 15.36 -4.52
N LYS A 274 -20.81 16.18 -5.24
CA LYS A 274 -21.28 17.43 -5.87
C LYS A 274 -21.75 17.22 -7.31
N THR A 275 -20.88 16.63 -8.14
CA THR A 275 -21.11 16.52 -9.59
C THR A 275 -21.93 15.30 -9.99
N ARG A 276 -22.13 14.35 -9.06
CA ARG A 276 -22.79 13.05 -9.31
C ARG A 276 -22.13 12.21 -10.40
N GLN A 277 -20.92 12.58 -10.84
CA GLN A 277 -20.15 11.78 -11.77
C GLN A 277 -19.68 10.49 -11.09
N PRO A 278 -19.75 9.33 -11.77
CA PRO A 278 -19.23 8.09 -11.23
C PRO A 278 -17.71 8.11 -11.16
N THR A 279 -17.16 7.69 -10.04
CA THR A 279 -15.72 7.57 -9.79
C THR A 279 -15.40 6.18 -9.26
N GLY A 280 -14.49 5.49 -9.92
CA GLY A 280 -14.02 4.17 -9.49
C GLY A 280 -12.59 3.96 -9.96
N GLN A 281 -11.79 3.26 -9.17
CA GLN A 281 -10.43 2.91 -9.53
C GLN A 281 -10.05 1.62 -8.82
N MET A 282 -9.40 0.71 -9.54
CA MET A 282 -8.89 -0.54 -8.99
C MET A 282 -7.54 -0.90 -9.62
N ASP A 283 -6.58 -1.14 -8.74
CA ASP A 283 -5.31 -1.82 -9.04
C ASP A 283 -4.78 -2.49 -7.78
N LEU A 284 -4.02 -3.56 -7.94
CA LEU A 284 -3.31 -4.19 -6.85
C LEU A 284 -2.15 -5.08 -7.30
N TYR A 285 -1.18 -5.25 -6.42
CA TYR A 285 -0.10 -6.21 -6.59
C TYR A 285 0.45 -6.62 -5.23
N ILE A 286 1.27 -7.67 -5.21
CA ILE A 286 1.95 -8.15 -4.00
C ILE A 286 3.41 -7.73 -4.09
N GLU A 287 3.98 -7.32 -2.96
CA GLU A 287 5.41 -7.04 -2.80
C GLU A 287 6.02 -7.96 -1.75
N GLY A 288 7.31 -8.24 -1.91
CA GLY A 288 8.14 -9.00 -0.99
C GLY A 288 9.30 -8.16 -0.48
N LEU A 289 9.77 -8.44 0.73
CA LEU A 289 10.93 -7.81 1.34
C LEU A 289 11.84 -8.88 1.95
N LYS A 290 13.14 -8.77 1.66
CA LYS A 290 14.19 -9.52 2.37
C LYS A 290 14.62 -8.71 3.57
N MET A 291 14.48 -9.26 4.77
CA MET A 291 14.85 -8.56 5.99
C MET A 291 16.36 -8.37 6.09
N SER A 292 17.16 -9.27 5.50
CA SER A 292 18.62 -9.12 5.40
C SER A 292 19.05 -7.78 4.79
N ASP A 293 18.27 -7.26 3.83
CA ASP A 293 18.60 -6.02 3.12
C ASP A 293 18.56 -4.80 4.05
N ILE A 294 17.79 -4.88 5.15
CA ILE A 294 17.61 -3.76 6.09
C ILE A 294 18.16 -4.03 7.48
N LEU A 295 18.38 -5.29 7.86
CA LEU A 295 18.85 -5.68 9.19
C LEU A 295 20.38 -5.81 9.29
N ASN A 296 21.08 -5.97 8.16
CA ASN A 296 22.55 -6.08 8.17
C ASN A 296 23.18 -4.74 8.54
N GLU A 297 24.18 -4.77 9.44
CA GLU A 297 24.87 -3.56 9.92
C GLU A 297 25.57 -2.79 8.79
#